data_AF-A0A931WBW2-F1
#
_entry.id   AF-A0A931WBW2-F1
#
_cell.length_a   1.000
_cell.length_b   1.000
_cell.length_c   1.000
_cell.angle_alpha   90.00
_cell.angle_beta   90.00
_cell.angle_gamma   90.00
#
_symmetry.space_group_name_H-M   'P 1'
#
loop_
_entity.id
_entity.type
_entity.pdbx_description
1 polymer ?
#
loop_
_entity_poly.entity_id
_entity_poly.type
_entity_poly.pdbx_seq_one_letter_code
_entity_poly.pdbx_strand_id
1 'polypeptide(L)'
;MSFLKRTNGQITSRDLAITAGATLAIAAVMIAVFAVLGGRSGQQGQDDQTTERINQIKQQASSEAAPGSGEADGPDAGVAFEPRATYTGTLSNREPQASITLSTASGEETILLSRDTVITANGSAVPESGLSIGDTLRVDVERSRDGAQTALAVAILRSTSPTVPTNVSMPTLQPAPVQTRPVSPY
;
A
#
# COMPACT_ATOMS: atom_id res chain seq x y z
N MET A 1 13.89 -51.85 24.19
CA MET A 1 13.23 -50.64 23.66
C MET A 1 14.32 -49.66 23.28
N SER A 2 14.50 -49.48 21.96
CA SER A 2 15.62 -48.75 21.34
C SER A 2 15.42 -47.24 21.36
N PHE A 3 16.52 -46.54 21.55
CA PHE A 3 16.71 -45.12 21.25
C PHE A 3 17.10 -44.90 19.78
N LEU A 4 17.04 -43.63 19.36
CA LEU A 4 17.51 -42.99 18.11
C LEU A 4 16.50 -43.05 16.93
N LYS A 5 16.29 -42.01 16.10
CA LYS A 5 17.10 -40.81 15.80
C LYS A 5 16.20 -39.77 15.09
N ARG A 6 16.34 -38.49 15.43
CA ARG A 6 15.89 -37.36 14.58
C ARG A 6 16.68 -37.40 13.27
N THR A 7 16.02 -37.17 12.14
CA THR A 7 16.68 -36.82 10.88
C THR A 7 16.12 -35.48 10.42
N ASN A 8 16.66 -34.40 10.99
CA ASN A 8 16.56 -33.08 10.40
C ASN A 8 17.43 -33.09 9.14
N GLY A 9 16.81 -32.83 7.98
CA GLY A 9 17.48 -32.68 6.70
C GLY A 9 18.50 -31.55 6.78
N GLN A 10 19.77 -31.91 6.72
CA GLN A 10 20.88 -30.99 6.60
C GLN A 10 20.91 -30.51 5.14
N ILE A 11 20.41 -29.30 4.86
CA ILE A 11 20.67 -28.64 3.58
C ILE A 11 22.18 -28.43 3.53
N THR A 12 22.85 -29.24 2.70
CA THR A 12 24.30 -29.22 2.56
C THR A 12 24.66 -28.05 1.65
N SER A 13 25.69 -27.27 1.98
CA SER A 13 26.10 -26.03 1.30
C SER A 13 26.33 -26.12 -0.22
N ARG A 14 26.33 -27.35 -0.78
CA ARG A 14 26.35 -27.61 -2.22
C ARG A 14 25.03 -27.28 -2.93
N ASP A 15 23.87 -27.43 -2.27
CA ASP A 15 22.57 -27.09 -2.87
C ASP A 15 22.34 -25.59 -3.00
N LEU A 16 22.92 -24.81 -2.07
CA LEU A 16 22.88 -23.34 -2.11
C LEU A 16 23.72 -22.80 -3.27
N ALA A 17 24.85 -23.43 -3.58
CA ALA A 17 25.76 -22.98 -4.64
C ALA A 17 25.18 -23.17 -6.05
N ILE A 18 24.43 -24.25 -6.28
CA ILE A 18 23.81 -24.53 -7.59
C ILE A 18 22.65 -23.56 -7.86
N THR A 19 21.85 -23.26 -6.82
CA THR A 19 20.71 -22.35 -6.93
C THR A 19 21.15 -20.90 -7.14
N ALA A 20 22.21 -20.45 -6.46
CA ALA A 20 22.75 -19.10 -6.64
C ALA A 20 23.38 -18.88 -8.02
N GLY A 21 24.03 -19.91 -8.60
CA GLY A 21 24.65 -19.82 -9.92
C GLY A 21 23.65 -19.69 -11.07
N ALA A 22 22.51 -20.39 -10.99
CA ALA A 22 21.49 -20.35 -12.03
C ALA A 22 20.81 -18.97 -12.16
N THR A 23 20.55 -18.29 -11.03
CA THR A 23 19.89 -16.97 -11.03
C THR A 23 20.78 -15.88 -11.63
N LEU A 24 22.09 -15.93 -11.37
CA LEU A 24 23.06 -14.98 -11.93
C LEU A 24 23.18 -15.10 -13.46
N ALA A 25 23.15 -16.33 -13.99
CA ALA A 25 23.21 -16.56 -15.43
C ALA A 25 21.98 -15.99 -16.16
N ILE A 26 20.78 -16.15 -15.58
CA ILE A 26 19.54 -15.62 -16.15
C ILE A 26 19.56 -14.08 -16.16
N ALA A 27 20.03 -13.44 -15.09
CA ALA A 27 20.15 -11.99 -15.02
C ALA A 27 21.10 -11.42 -16.08
N ALA A 28 22.25 -12.07 -16.31
CA ALA A 28 23.22 -11.63 -17.32
C ALA A 28 22.67 -11.71 -18.75
N VAL A 29 21.89 -12.75 -19.07
CA VAL A 29 21.24 -12.90 -20.38
C VAL A 29 20.20 -11.82 -20.61
N MET A 30 19.39 -11.49 -19.59
CA MET A 30 18.37 -10.43 -19.70
C MET A 30 19.00 -9.05 -19.96
N ILE A 31 20.13 -8.74 -19.30
CA ILE A 31 20.86 -7.49 -19.52
C ILE A 31 21.44 -7.42 -20.94
N ALA A 32 22.01 -8.53 -21.44
CA ALA A 32 22.53 -8.59 -22.81
C ALA A 32 21.43 -8.42 -23.87
N VAL A 33 20.26 -9.03 -23.68
CA VAL A 33 19.11 -8.86 -24.57
C VAL A 33 18.62 -7.41 -24.58
N PHE A 34 18.58 -6.75 -23.41
CA PHE A 34 18.16 -5.35 -23.30
C PHE A 34 19.16 -4.39 -23.99
N ALA A 35 20.46 -4.66 -23.89
CA ALA A 35 21.49 -3.89 -24.57
C ALA A 35 21.43 -4.05 -26.10
N VAL A 36 21.12 -5.25 -26.60
CA VAL A 36 21.00 -5.52 -28.04
C VAL A 36 19.70 -4.98 -28.63
N LEU A 37 18.59 -4.97 -27.87
CA LEU A 37 17.32 -4.38 -28.33
C LEU A 37 17.26 -2.85 -28.17
N GLY A 38 17.94 -2.28 -27.18
CA GLY A 38 17.96 -0.83 -26.92
C GLY A 38 18.80 -0.01 -27.91
N GLY A 39 19.59 -0.65 -28.78
CA GLY A 39 20.50 0.00 -29.72
C GLY A 39 19.92 0.39 -31.08
N ARG A 40 18.63 0.16 -31.37
CA ARG A 40 17.99 0.60 -32.62
C ARG A 40 17.17 1.87 -32.43
N SER A 41 17.87 3.00 -32.46
CA SER A 41 17.32 4.34 -32.66
C SER A 41 16.69 4.47 -34.06
N GLY A 42 15.38 4.20 -34.13
CA GLY A 42 14.51 4.56 -35.24
C GLY A 42 14.08 6.02 -35.17
N GLN A 43 14.97 6.86 -35.69
CA GLN A 43 14.81 8.14 -36.37
C GLN A 43 13.41 8.75 -36.64
N GLN A 44 13.35 10.08 -36.40
CA GLN A 44 12.61 11.15 -37.10
C GLN A 44 11.12 11.38 -36.82
N GLY A 45 10.83 12.53 -36.19
CA GLY A 45 9.64 13.32 -36.56
C GLY A 45 8.92 14.10 -35.46
N GLN A 46 9.48 14.30 -34.25
CA GLN A 46 8.72 14.94 -33.17
C GLN A 46 9.55 15.78 -32.19
N ASP A 47 10.68 16.32 -32.66
CA ASP A 47 11.68 16.91 -31.77
C ASP A 47 11.49 18.41 -31.56
N ASP A 48 10.98 19.17 -32.54
CA ASP A 48 10.93 20.63 -32.41
C ASP A 48 9.96 21.13 -31.34
N GLN A 49 8.77 20.51 -31.23
CA GLN A 49 7.75 20.96 -30.29
C GLN A 49 7.99 20.50 -28.85
N THR A 50 8.76 19.42 -28.67
CA THR A 50 9.05 18.82 -27.36
C THR A 50 10.24 19.54 -26.71
N THR A 51 11.25 19.92 -27.50
CA THR A 51 12.41 20.69 -27.03
C THR A 51 12.02 22.09 -26.56
N GLU A 52 11.03 22.72 -27.21
CA GLU A 52 10.53 24.03 -26.79
C GLU A 52 9.83 23.99 -25.41
N ARG A 53 9.06 22.93 -25.13
CA ARG A 53 8.40 22.75 -23.82
C ARG A 53 9.41 22.45 -22.71
N ILE A 54 10.47 21.69 -22.99
CA ILE A 54 11.53 21.40 -22.02
C ILE A 54 12.28 22.68 -21.65
N ASN A 55 12.55 23.57 -22.60
CA ASN A 55 13.19 24.85 -22.32
C ASN A 55 12.33 25.79 -21.48
N GLN A 56 11.00 25.79 -21.63
CA GLN A 56 10.10 26.56 -20.77
C GLN A 56 10.09 26.06 -19.32
N ILE A 57 10.07 24.74 -19.11
CA ILE A 57 10.10 24.15 -17.76
C ILE A 57 11.44 24.44 -17.07
N LYS A 58 12.56 24.44 -17.81
CA LYS A 58 13.89 24.76 -17.28
C LYS A 58 14.03 26.22 -16.82
N GLN A 59 13.36 27.15 -17.51
CA GLN A 59 13.36 28.57 -17.13
C GLN A 59 12.51 28.84 -15.89
N GLN A 60 11.41 28.10 -15.68
CA GLN A 60 10.60 28.22 -14.45
C GLN A 60 11.32 27.69 -13.20
N ALA A 61 12.28 26.77 -13.34
CA ALA A 61 13.10 26.29 -12.23
C ALA A 61 14.33 27.16 -11.91
N SER A 62 14.63 28.17 -12.74
CA SER A 62 15.88 28.96 -12.61
C SER A 62 15.71 30.28 -11.84
N SER A 63 14.52 30.60 -11.31
CA SER A 63 14.30 31.80 -10.49
C SER A 63 14.43 31.57 -8.98
N GLU A 64 14.83 30.37 -8.55
CA GLU A 64 15.14 30.10 -7.14
C GLU A 64 16.52 29.42 -7.03
N ALA A 65 17.54 30.16 -7.45
CA ALA A 65 18.94 29.80 -7.20
C ALA A 65 19.58 30.85 -6.29
N ALA A 66 19.89 30.44 -5.07
CA ALA A 66 21.07 30.89 -4.35
C ALA A 66 21.81 29.65 -3.81
N PRO A 67 23.15 29.68 -3.74
CA PRO A 67 23.96 28.58 -4.24
C PRO A 67 24.67 27.78 -3.14
N GLY A 68 24.96 26.51 -3.44
CA GLY A 68 25.80 25.64 -2.61
C GLY A 68 26.52 24.62 -3.49
N SER A 69 27.67 25.02 -3.99
CA SER A 69 28.65 24.23 -4.75
C SER A 69 29.19 23.03 -3.95
N GLY A 70 29.35 21.88 -4.61
CA GLY A 70 30.02 20.72 -4.05
C GLY A 70 30.10 19.57 -5.06
N GLU A 71 31.01 19.71 -6.02
CA GLU A 71 31.50 18.64 -6.88
C GLU A 71 32.27 17.63 -6.00
N ALA A 72 31.88 16.35 -6.01
CA ALA A 72 32.73 15.25 -5.55
C ALA A 72 32.36 13.95 -6.26
N ASP A 73 33.28 13.54 -7.13
CA ASP A 73 33.47 12.24 -7.75
C ASP A 73 33.43 11.08 -6.72
N GLY A 74 32.78 9.96 -7.06
CA GLY A 74 32.85 8.71 -6.30
C GLY A 74 31.66 7.76 -6.53
N PRO A 75 31.87 6.50 -6.99
CA PRO A 75 30.82 5.52 -7.14
C PRO A 75 30.56 4.84 -5.79
N ASP A 76 29.79 5.50 -4.93
CA ASP A 76 29.08 4.83 -3.85
C ASP A 76 27.61 5.19 -4.03
N ALA A 77 26.90 4.35 -4.78
CA ALA A 77 25.45 4.44 -4.90
C ALA A 77 24.83 4.05 -3.56
N GLY A 78 25.00 4.93 -2.57
CA GLY A 78 24.24 4.91 -1.34
C GLY A 78 22.78 4.88 -1.75
N VAL A 79 22.12 3.75 -1.49
CA VAL A 79 20.70 3.57 -1.80
C VAL A 79 19.97 4.75 -1.19
N ALA A 80 19.45 5.64 -2.04
CA ALA A 80 18.76 6.83 -1.58
C ALA A 80 17.60 6.36 -0.69
N PHE A 81 17.65 6.72 0.59
CA PHE A 81 16.59 6.38 1.53
C PHE A 81 15.31 7.09 1.08
N GLU A 82 14.31 6.32 0.66
CA GLU A 82 12.98 6.85 0.36
C GLU A 82 12.18 6.93 1.68
N PRO A 83 11.93 8.14 2.22
CA PRO A 83 11.24 8.30 3.50
C PRO A 83 9.75 8.04 3.41
N ARG A 84 9.21 7.92 2.18
CA ARG A 84 7.77 7.75 1.94
C ARG A 84 7.54 6.56 1.04
N ALA A 85 6.51 5.79 1.38
CA ALA A 85 6.07 4.66 0.58
C ALA A 85 4.56 4.57 0.60
N THR A 86 4.00 3.92 -0.42
CA THR A 86 2.57 3.62 -0.49
C THR A 86 2.41 2.11 -0.62
N TYR A 87 1.62 1.53 0.27
CA TYR A 87 1.25 0.13 0.23
C TYR A 87 -0.20 -0.03 -0.21
N THR A 88 -0.47 -1.08 -0.97
CA THR A 88 -1.83 -1.51 -1.28
C THR A 88 -1.94 -2.99 -0.99
N GLY A 89 -2.96 -3.37 -0.21
CA GLY A 89 -3.10 -4.73 0.27
C GLY A 89 -4.41 -4.97 0.99
N THR A 90 -4.59 -6.18 1.50
CA THR A 90 -5.73 -6.54 2.34
C THR A 90 -5.35 -6.47 3.81
N LEU A 91 -6.25 -5.93 4.65
CA LEU A 91 -6.04 -5.89 6.09
C LEU A 91 -6.14 -7.31 6.66
N SER A 92 -5.02 -7.87 7.13
CA SER A 92 -4.99 -9.23 7.70
C SER A 92 -5.11 -9.23 9.22
N ASN A 93 -4.54 -8.22 9.89
CA ASN A 93 -4.61 -8.06 11.33
C ASN A 93 -4.69 -6.58 11.74
N ARG A 94 -5.25 -6.33 12.93
CA ARG A 94 -5.36 -4.99 13.51
C ARG A 94 -5.18 -5.04 15.02
N GLU A 95 -4.29 -4.20 15.53
CA GLU A 95 -4.15 -3.88 16.94
C GLU A 95 -4.68 -2.46 17.16
N PRO A 96 -5.83 -2.29 17.84
CA PRO A 96 -6.44 -0.99 18.01
C PRO A 96 -5.48 0.05 18.57
N GLN A 97 -5.41 1.24 17.95
CA GLN A 97 -4.53 2.35 18.34
C GLN A 97 -3.02 2.04 18.34
N ALA A 98 -2.59 0.94 17.72
CA ALA A 98 -1.19 0.53 17.72
C ALA A 98 -0.70 0.26 16.29
N SER A 99 -1.25 -0.75 15.62
CA SER A 99 -0.71 -1.21 14.35
C SER A 99 -1.77 -1.90 13.48
N ILE A 100 -1.48 -1.97 12.19
CA ILE A 100 -2.19 -2.81 11.23
C ILE A 100 -1.20 -3.65 10.46
N THR A 101 -1.62 -4.85 10.06
CA THR A 101 -0.86 -5.71 9.16
C THR A 101 -1.58 -5.77 7.82
N LEU A 102 -0.87 -5.40 6.76
CA LEU A 102 -1.34 -5.51 5.37
C LEU A 102 -0.70 -6.71 4.71
N SER A 103 -1.52 -7.56 4.11
CA SER A 103 -1.07 -8.55 3.14
C SER A 103 -0.97 -7.89 1.77
N THR A 104 0.25 -7.67 1.30
CA THR A 104 0.56 -7.03 0.01
C THR A 104 1.10 -8.06 -0.99
N ALA A 105 1.29 -7.66 -2.24
CA ALA A 105 1.90 -8.52 -3.26
C ALA A 105 3.35 -8.92 -2.94
N SER A 106 4.07 -8.11 -2.15
CA SER A 106 5.45 -8.37 -1.74
C SER A 106 5.58 -9.15 -0.43
N GLY A 107 4.49 -9.29 0.34
CA GLY A 107 4.48 -9.94 1.64
C GLY A 107 3.61 -9.21 2.66
N GLU A 108 3.76 -9.58 3.93
CA GLU A 108 3.08 -8.89 5.04
C GLU A 108 3.87 -7.67 5.50
N GLU A 109 3.19 -6.54 5.62
CA GLU A 109 3.75 -5.28 6.09
C GLU A 109 3.03 -4.85 7.38
N THR A 110 3.78 -4.65 8.46
CA THR A 110 3.26 -4.11 9.71
C THR A 110 3.48 -2.60 9.75
N ILE A 111 2.39 -1.85 9.89
CA ILE A 111 2.38 -0.40 9.83
C ILE A 111 1.82 0.14 11.15
N LEU A 112 2.57 1.04 11.80
CA LEU A 112 2.15 1.69 13.03
C LEU A 112 1.10 2.77 12.75
N LEU A 113 0.07 2.82 13.57
CA LEU A 113 -0.93 3.88 13.53
C LEU A 113 -0.54 4.99 14.50
N SER A 114 -0.36 6.21 13.98
CA SER A 114 -0.29 7.42 14.81
C SER A 114 -1.68 7.99 15.06
N ARG A 115 -1.82 8.84 16.09
CA ARG A 115 -3.04 9.64 16.32
C ARG A 115 -3.36 10.59 15.18
N ASP A 116 -2.35 10.98 14.41
CA ASP A 116 -2.49 11.87 13.26
C ASP A 116 -2.85 11.13 11.96
N THR A 117 -2.98 9.80 12.02
CA THR A 117 -3.32 8.99 10.83
C THR A 117 -4.75 9.31 10.38
N VAL A 118 -4.88 9.77 9.13
CA VAL A 118 -6.19 10.06 8.55
C VAL A 118 -6.74 8.80 7.87
N ILE A 119 -7.87 8.29 8.35
CA ILE A 119 -8.54 7.12 7.77
C ILE A 119 -9.74 7.59 6.96
N THR A 120 -9.83 7.18 5.70
CA THR A 120 -10.89 7.58 4.77
C THR A 120 -11.56 6.37 4.15
N ALA A 121 -12.88 6.44 3.95
CA ALA A 121 -13.66 5.49 3.17
C ALA A 121 -14.53 6.27 2.19
N ASN A 122 -14.46 5.94 0.90
CA ASN A 122 -15.17 6.66 -0.16
C ASN A 122 -14.98 8.19 -0.11
N GLY A 123 -13.78 8.65 0.26
CA GLY A 123 -13.45 10.08 0.37
C GLY A 123 -13.92 10.77 1.65
N SER A 124 -14.65 10.09 2.54
CA SER A 124 -15.05 10.63 3.84
C SER A 124 -14.14 10.11 4.95
N ALA A 125 -13.78 10.97 5.92
CA ALA A 125 -13.04 10.53 7.10
C ALA A 125 -13.90 9.57 7.94
N VAL A 126 -13.31 8.44 8.35
CA VAL A 126 -13.95 7.42 9.18
C VAL A 126 -13.08 7.13 10.41
N PRO A 127 -13.69 6.71 11.53
CA PRO A 127 -12.91 6.25 12.68
C PRO A 127 -12.18 4.96 12.36
N GLU A 128 -11.12 4.66 13.14
CA GLU A 128 -10.38 3.40 13.05
C GLU A 128 -11.27 2.17 13.24
N SER A 129 -12.36 2.30 14.02
CA SER A 129 -13.39 1.25 14.18
C SER A 129 -14.11 0.89 12.88
N GLY A 130 -14.03 1.73 11.85
CA GLY A 130 -14.55 1.45 10.52
C GLY A 130 -13.68 0.50 9.68
N LEU A 131 -12.46 0.20 10.12
CA LEU A 131 -11.59 -0.78 9.47
C LEU A 131 -12.02 -2.20 9.85
N SER A 132 -12.21 -3.05 8.84
CA SER A 132 -12.53 -4.46 8.99
C SER A 132 -11.48 -5.36 8.36
N ILE A 133 -11.23 -6.51 9.01
CA ILE A 133 -10.35 -7.53 8.46
C ILE A 133 -10.87 -7.99 7.10
N GLY A 134 -9.97 -8.08 6.12
CA GLY A 134 -10.28 -8.34 4.72
C GLY A 134 -10.53 -7.09 3.88
N ASP A 135 -10.65 -5.89 4.48
CA ASP A 135 -10.73 -4.64 3.72
C ASP A 135 -9.52 -4.48 2.81
N THR A 136 -9.73 -4.00 1.59
CA THR A 136 -8.64 -3.59 0.70
C THR A 136 -8.29 -2.15 1.01
N LEU A 137 -7.05 -1.93 1.43
CA LEU A 137 -6.55 -0.64 1.87
C LEU A 137 -5.43 -0.15 0.95
N ARG A 138 -5.36 1.17 0.78
CA ARG A 138 -4.15 1.87 0.36
C ARG A 138 -3.64 2.66 1.57
N VAL A 139 -2.38 2.49 1.92
CA VAL A 139 -1.77 3.14 3.08
C VAL A 139 -0.55 3.91 2.62
N ASP A 140 -0.56 5.21 2.85
CA ASP A 140 0.62 6.05 2.68
C ASP A 140 1.37 6.08 4.01
N VAL A 141 2.65 5.70 3.97
CA VAL A 141 3.50 5.60 5.16
C VAL A 141 4.70 6.53 5.07
N GLU A 142 5.15 6.95 6.24
CA GLU A 142 6.47 7.50 6.46
C GLU A 142 7.36 6.40 7.07
N ARG A 143 8.50 6.15 6.44
CA ARG A 143 9.50 5.21 6.93
C ARG A 143 10.56 5.99 7.70
N SER A 144 10.93 5.50 8.89
CA SER A 144 12.11 5.94 9.63
C SER A 144 13.37 5.22 9.13
N ARG A 145 14.55 5.79 9.37
CA ARG A 145 15.83 5.14 9.07
C ARG A 145 16.02 3.82 9.83
N ASP A 146 15.31 3.65 10.94
CA ASP A 146 15.31 2.42 11.74
C ASP A 146 14.43 1.31 11.14
N GLY A 147 13.77 1.57 9.99
CA GLY A 147 12.88 0.62 9.31
C GLY A 147 11.44 0.64 9.82
N ALA A 148 11.16 1.36 10.91
CA ALA A 148 9.79 1.58 11.39
C ALA A 148 8.95 2.32 10.34
N GLN A 149 7.70 1.92 10.19
CA GLN A 149 6.75 2.52 9.24
C GLN A 149 5.55 3.07 10.00
N THR A 150 5.25 4.34 9.81
CA THR A 150 4.12 5.02 10.44
C THR A 150 3.13 5.46 9.37
N ALA A 151 1.86 5.13 9.54
CA ALA A 151 0.80 5.55 8.64
C ALA A 151 0.60 7.07 8.72
N LEU A 152 0.56 7.71 7.55
CA LEU A 152 0.12 9.09 7.39
C LEU A 152 -1.36 9.12 7.02
N ALA A 153 -1.75 8.26 6.07
CA ALA A 153 -3.12 8.15 5.61
C ALA A 153 -3.47 6.69 5.27
N VAL A 154 -4.71 6.32 5.54
CA VAL A 154 -5.29 5.02 5.20
C VAL A 154 -6.56 5.28 4.39
N ALA A 155 -6.63 4.73 3.19
CA ALA A 155 -7.81 4.78 2.33
C ALA A 155 -8.40 3.38 2.17
N ILE A 156 -9.65 3.20 2.61
CA ILE A 156 -10.43 1.99 2.39
C ILE A 156 -10.93 2.02 0.95
N LEU A 157 -10.30 1.21 0.09
CA LEU A 157 -10.67 1.07 -1.33
C LEU A 157 -11.87 0.15 -1.51
N ARG A 158 -11.95 -0.89 -0.68
CA ARG A 158 -13.07 -1.84 -0.66
C ARG A 158 -13.28 -2.33 0.76
N SER A 159 -14.50 -2.18 1.27
CA SER A 159 -14.86 -2.72 2.58
C SER A 159 -15.53 -4.09 2.46
N THR A 160 -15.28 -4.97 3.42
CA THR A 160 -15.96 -6.26 3.59
C THR A 160 -17.08 -6.20 4.63
N SER A 161 -17.25 -5.07 5.33
CA SER A 161 -18.31 -4.90 6.32
C SER A 161 -19.70 -4.83 5.65
N PRO A 162 -20.72 -5.51 6.19
CA PRO A 162 -22.08 -5.38 5.69
C PRO A 162 -22.60 -3.96 5.95
N THR A 163 -23.13 -3.31 4.92
CA THR A 163 -23.93 -2.09 5.08
C THR A 163 -25.29 -2.50 5.63
N VAL A 164 -25.51 -2.35 6.94
CA VAL A 164 -26.85 -2.55 7.52
C VAL A 164 -27.71 -1.34 7.12
N PRO A 165 -28.76 -1.50 6.30
CA PRO A 165 -29.66 -0.39 6.01
C PRO A 165 -30.37 0.04 7.30
N THR A 166 -30.23 1.29 7.67
CA THR A 166 -30.82 1.87 8.91
C THR A 166 -32.31 2.20 8.78
N ASN A 167 -32.96 1.87 7.66
CA ASN A 167 -34.40 2.11 7.49
C ASN A 167 -35.22 0.90 7.92
N VAL A 168 -35.25 0.64 9.23
CA VAL A 168 -36.31 -0.17 9.84
C VAL A 168 -37.44 0.77 10.22
N SER A 169 -38.34 1.03 9.26
CA SER A 169 -39.61 1.69 9.56
C SER A 169 -40.28 0.94 10.71
N MET A 170 -40.41 1.59 11.87
CA MET A 170 -41.09 0.98 13.01
C MET A 170 -42.51 0.62 12.59
N PRO A 171 -42.99 -0.62 12.83
CA PRO A 171 -44.38 -0.95 12.59
C PRO A 171 -45.24 -0.04 13.48
N THR A 172 -46.07 0.81 12.87
CA THR A 172 -47.07 1.58 13.61
C THR A 172 -48.09 0.59 14.16
N LEU A 173 -48.02 0.31 15.46
CA LEU A 173 -49.08 -0.41 16.16
C LEU A 173 -50.33 0.45 16.12
N GLN A 174 -51.24 0.17 15.20
CA GLN A 174 -52.55 0.81 15.19
C GLN A 174 -53.34 0.26 16.39
N PRO A 175 -53.74 1.10 17.37
CA PRO A 175 -54.51 0.64 18.50
C PRO A 175 -55.86 0.08 18.01
N ALA A 176 -56.33 -0.99 18.65
CA ALA A 176 -57.61 -1.60 18.31
C ALA A 176 -58.73 -0.56 18.40
N PRO A 177 -59.66 -0.51 17.43
CA PRO A 177 -60.79 0.42 17.48
C PRO A 177 -61.61 0.14 18.74
N VAL A 178 -61.80 1.18 19.55
CA VAL A 178 -62.65 1.12 20.75
C VAL A 178 -64.08 0.92 20.28
N GLN A 179 -64.60 -0.30 20.41
CA GLN A 179 -66.03 -0.56 20.23
C GLN A 179 -66.78 -0.02 21.46
N THR A 180 -67.25 1.22 21.38
CA THR A 180 -68.24 1.71 22.32
C THR A 180 -69.58 1.05 21.97
N ARG A 181 -69.99 0.07 22.78
CA ARG A 181 -71.38 -0.40 22.71
C ARG A 181 -72.28 0.76 23.16
N PRO A 182 -73.29 1.16 22.38
CA PRO A 182 -74.29 2.10 22.86
C PRO A 182 -75.03 1.46 24.04
N VAL A 183 -74.98 2.10 25.20
CA VAL A 183 -75.89 1.80 26.30
C VAL A 183 -77.25 2.39 25.92
N SER A 184 -78.26 1.54 25.74
CA SER A 184 -79.63 2.02 25.60
C SER A 184 -80.06 2.65 26.93
N PRO A 185 -80.49 3.91 26.95
CA PRO A 185 -81.29 4.39 28.06
C PRO A 185 -82.68 3.78 27.89
N TYR A 186 -83.15 3.00 28.87
CA TYR A 186 -84.54 2.85 29.35
C TYR A 186 -84.66 1.59 30.19
#